data_AF-A0A9D7UBP4-F1
#
_entry.id   AF-A0A9D7UBP4-F1
#
_cell.length_a   1.000
_cell.length_b   1.000
_cell.length_c   1.000
_cell.angle_alpha   90.00
_cell.angle_beta   90.00
_cell.angle_gamma   90.00
#
_symmetry.space_group_name_H-M   'P 1'
#
loop_
_entity.id
_entity.type
_entity.pdbx_description
1 polymer ?
#
loop_
_entity_poly.entity_id
_entity_poly.type
_entity_poly.pdbx_seq_one_letter_code
_entity_poly.pdbx_strand_id
1 'polypeptide(L)'
;MNSISNKHWKNLTIYCGFGAYVSYFLAAFAPLIDTIAIILAFAFGPFFMLSSLGLYYFLKKFNDTIILRITILFNIVATAMVTMMLVVQQTLQEFHQRFKNSEDLGVSQEQLKWIFKEVNSIQLGIDLCWDIYISMGTFFFSLSMLKIPRMNKIISTLGMLFSFLLLTYNIIFFPEPPSEVGSIDFGPFVAIWYIFLFGWLLMNKKMVVS
;
A
#
# COMPACT_ATOMS: atom_id res chain seq x y z
N MET A 1 -6.91 13.07 -30.45
CA MET A 1 -6.43 13.17 -29.05
C MET A 1 -4.97 12.73 -29.03
N ASN A 2 -4.03 13.64 -28.74
CA ASN A 2 -2.61 13.28 -28.61
C ASN A 2 -2.45 12.27 -27.47
N SER A 3 -2.08 11.03 -27.79
CA SER A 3 -1.90 10.00 -26.77
C SER A 3 -0.72 10.37 -25.88
N ILE A 4 -0.94 10.48 -24.56
CA ILE A 4 0.10 10.72 -23.56
C ILE A 4 1.25 9.71 -23.79
N SER A 5 2.49 10.20 -23.87
CA SER A 5 3.63 9.33 -24.20
C SER A 5 3.95 8.35 -23.08
N ASN A 6 4.52 7.20 -23.43
CA ASN A 6 4.85 6.14 -22.47
C ASN A 6 5.83 6.63 -21.37
N LYS A 7 6.69 7.59 -21.70
CA LYS A 7 7.62 8.24 -20.76
C LYS A 7 6.89 8.96 -19.63
N HIS A 8 5.77 9.64 -19.92
CA HIS A 8 5.01 10.35 -18.88
C HIS A 8 4.37 9.37 -17.89
N TRP A 9 3.79 8.26 -18.37
CA TRP A 9 3.24 7.22 -17.50
C TRP A 9 4.30 6.57 -16.62
N LYS A 10 5.48 6.29 -17.19
CA LYS A 10 6.63 5.80 -16.45
C LYS A 10 7.06 6.79 -15.34
N ASN A 11 7.16 8.08 -15.68
CA ASN A 11 7.55 9.11 -14.72
C ASN A 11 6.52 9.28 -13.60
N LEU A 12 5.22 9.26 -13.93
CA LEU A 12 4.14 9.27 -12.94
C LEU A 12 4.26 8.10 -11.96
N THR A 13 4.50 6.90 -12.49
CA THR A 13 4.74 5.69 -11.69
C THR A 13 5.84 5.90 -10.67
N ILE A 14 7.00 6.39 -11.12
CA ILE A 14 8.21 6.53 -10.31
C ILE A 14 8.02 7.63 -9.26
N TYR A 15 7.61 8.84 -9.66
CA TYR A 15 7.56 9.97 -8.75
C TYR A 15 6.46 9.82 -7.71
N CYS A 16 5.25 9.39 -8.11
CA CYS A 16 4.20 9.11 -7.14
C CYS A 16 4.52 7.86 -6.32
N GLY A 17 5.20 6.86 -6.89
CA GLY A 17 5.61 5.66 -6.17
C GLY A 17 6.59 5.96 -5.04
N PHE A 18 7.69 6.68 -5.33
CA PHE A 18 8.60 7.13 -4.28
C PHE A 18 7.92 8.11 -3.31
N GLY A 19 7.09 9.02 -3.81
CA GLY A 19 6.31 9.94 -2.98
C GLY A 19 5.45 9.21 -1.95
N ALA A 20 4.76 8.14 -2.35
CA ALA A 20 3.98 7.31 -1.44
C ALA A 20 4.85 6.71 -0.34
N TYR A 21 5.90 5.95 -0.68
CA TYR A 21 6.71 5.28 0.34
C TYR A 21 7.51 6.24 1.22
N VAL A 22 7.97 7.37 0.68
CA VAL A 22 8.59 8.43 1.50
C VAL A 22 7.57 9.04 2.44
N SER A 23 6.36 9.35 1.97
CA SER A 23 5.31 9.91 2.84
C SER A 23 4.95 8.97 3.98
N TYR A 24 4.73 7.68 3.70
CA TYR A 24 4.43 6.69 4.72
C TYR A 24 5.60 6.50 5.70
N PHE A 25 6.82 6.35 5.20
CA PHE A 25 8.00 6.17 6.05
C PHE A 25 8.22 7.35 7.00
N LEU A 26 8.10 8.58 6.49
CA LEU A 26 8.23 9.78 7.32
C LEU A 26 7.09 9.87 8.34
N ALA A 27 5.84 9.58 7.94
CA ALA A 27 4.71 9.58 8.86
C ALA A 27 4.85 8.55 10.00
N ALA A 28 5.41 7.37 9.70
CA ALA A 28 5.49 6.27 10.67
C ALA A 28 6.73 6.33 11.58
N PHE A 29 7.87 6.84 11.09
CA PHE A 29 9.17 6.70 11.77
C PHE A 29 9.88 8.01 12.09
N ALA A 30 9.53 9.12 11.46
CA ALA A 30 10.19 10.40 11.73
C ALA A 30 9.52 11.13 12.92
N PRO A 31 10.29 11.81 13.77
CA PRO A 31 9.74 12.62 14.88
C PRO A 31 9.16 13.92 14.33
N LEU A 32 7.97 13.83 13.73
CA LEU A 32 7.27 14.96 13.11
C LEU A 32 6.22 15.55 14.05
N ILE A 33 5.81 16.78 13.74
CA ILE A 33 4.63 17.40 14.36
C ILE A 33 3.38 16.68 13.82
N ASP A 34 2.40 16.40 14.68
CA ASP A 34 1.21 15.58 14.39
C ASP A 34 0.52 15.96 13.08
N THR A 35 0.30 17.26 12.84
CA THR A 35 -0.32 17.73 11.59
C THR A 35 0.44 17.31 10.34
N ILE A 36 1.78 17.34 10.39
CA ILE A 36 2.63 16.94 9.26
C ILE A 36 2.59 15.42 9.09
N ALA A 37 2.66 14.66 10.19
CA ALA A 37 2.55 13.20 10.15
C ALA A 37 1.22 12.74 9.54
N ILE A 38 0.11 13.38 9.92
CA ILE A 38 -1.24 13.12 9.38
C ILE A 38 -1.31 13.43 7.87
N ILE A 39 -0.80 14.60 7.44
CA ILE A 39 -0.78 14.96 6.02
C ILE A 39 0.00 13.92 5.21
N LEU A 40 1.15 13.49 5.71
CA LEU A 40 1.99 12.49 5.05
C LEU A 40 1.34 11.10 5.04
N ALA A 41 0.71 10.67 6.13
CA ALA A 41 -0.05 9.43 6.18
C ALA A 41 -1.18 9.45 5.13
N PHE A 42 -1.93 10.55 5.04
CA PHE A 42 -3.04 10.66 4.10
C PHE A 42 -2.59 10.80 2.64
N ALA A 43 -1.36 11.28 2.40
CA ALA A 43 -0.77 11.36 1.07
C ALA A 43 -0.37 9.99 0.51
N PHE A 44 -0.14 8.98 1.36
CA PHE A 44 0.32 7.64 0.95
C PHE A 44 -0.61 7.01 -0.09
N GLY A 45 -1.88 6.81 0.24
CA GLY A 45 -2.83 6.11 -0.63
C GLY A 45 -3.06 6.82 -1.97
N PRO A 46 -3.32 8.14 -2.04
CA PRO A 46 -3.45 8.88 -3.29
C PRO A 46 -2.20 8.81 -4.18
N PHE A 47 -1.00 8.97 -3.60
CA PHE A 47 0.23 8.83 -4.38
C PHE A 47 0.41 7.40 -4.88
N PHE A 48 0.11 6.41 -4.06
CA PHE A 48 0.23 5.02 -4.47
C PHE A 48 -0.81 4.66 -5.56
N MET A 49 -2.02 5.22 -5.50
CA MET A 49 -3.04 5.08 -6.52
C MET A 49 -2.57 5.64 -7.87
N LEU A 50 -2.00 6.85 -7.87
CA LEU A 50 -1.44 7.47 -9.08
C LEU A 50 -0.25 6.68 -9.62
N SER A 51 0.59 6.13 -8.74
CA SER A 51 1.69 5.25 -9.14
C SER A 51 1.18 3.99 -9.84
N SER A 52 0.19 3.32 -9.25
CA SER A 52 -0.47 2.13 -9.81
C SER A 52 -1.13 2.42 -11.16
N LEU A 53 -1.81 3.56 -11.29
CA LEU A 53 -2.39 4.00 -12.57
C LEU A 53 -1.32 4.25 -13.63
N GLY A 54 -0.23 4.92 -13.25
CA GLY A 54 0.94 5.11 -14.09
C GLY A 54 1.54 3.79 -14.57
N LEU A 55 1.70 2.83 -13.65
CA LEU A 55 2.27 1.52 -13.95
C LEU A 55 1.37 0.75 -14.91
N TYR A 56 0.06 0.78 -14.69
CA TYR A 56 -0.91 0.17 -15.59
C TYR A 56 -0.78 0.70 -17.03
N TYR A 57 -0.84 2.02 -17.22
CA TYR A 57 -0.75 2.59 -18.57
C TYR A 57 0.62 2.40 -19.21
N PHE A 58 1.68 2.40 -18.40
CA PHE A 58 3.02 2.08 -18.86
C PHE A 58 3.14 0.64 -19.38
N LEU A 59 2.67 -0.34 -18.60
CA LEU A 59 2.71 -1.76 -18.98
C LEU A 59 1.76 -2.07 -20.14
N LYS A 60 0.62 -1.39 -20.23
CA LYS A 60 -0.38 -1.56 -21.29
C LYS A 60 0.20 -1.36 -22.68
N LYS A 61 1.22 -0.52 -22.83
CA LYS A 61 1.92 -0.30 -24.11
C LYS A 61 2.71 -1.51 -24.59
N PHE A 62 3.09 -2.42 -23.69
CA PHE A 62 3.80 -3.65 -24.01
C PHE A 62 2.87 -4.85 -24.12
N ASN A 63 1.84 -4.91 -23.25
CA ASN A 63 0.96 -6.06 -23.17
C ASN A 63 -0.41 -5.67 -22.55
N ASP A 64 -1.39 -5.33 -23.39
CA ASP A 64 -2.76 -5.04 -22.95
C ASP A 64 -3.56 -6.34 -22.79
N THR A 65 -3.69 -6.80 -21.54
CA THR A 65 -4.39 -8.04 -21.21
C THR A 65 -5.52 -7.79 -20.22
N ILE A 66 -6.48 -8.72 -20.18
CA ILE A 66 -7.55 -8.71 -19.18
C ILE A 66 -6.97 -8.74 -17.76
N ILE A 67 -5.91 -9.53 -17.52
CA ILE A 67 -5.22 -9.61 -16.22
C ILE A 67 -4.75 -8.21 -15.81
N LEU A 68 -4.06 -7.49 -16.69
CA LEU A 68 -3.56 -6.14 -16.39
C LEU A 68 -4.69 -5.14 -16.09
N ARG A 69 -5.85 -5.27 -16.75
CA ARG A 69 -7.03 -4.43 -16.49
C ARG A 69 -7.69 -4.76 -15.15
N ILE A 70 -7.76 -6.03 -14.80
CA ILE A 70 -8.24 -6.47 -13.48
C ILE A 70 -7.29 -5.97 -12.38
N THR A 71 -5.98 -6.06 -12.61
CA THR A 71 -4.95 -5.61 -11.66
C THR A 71 -5.16 -4.17 -11.19
N ILE A 72 -5.42 -3.24 -12.12
CA ILE A 72 -5.56 -1.83 -11.76
C ILE A 72 -6.82 -1.60 -10.92
N LEU A 73 -7.90 -2.36 -11.15
CA LEU A 73 -9.08 -2.30 -10.30
C LEU A 73 -8.75 -2.72 -8.86
N PHE A 74 -8.04 -3.85 -8.69
CA PHE A 74 -7.59 -4.29 -7.37
C PHE A 74 -6.71 -3.25 -6.67
N ASN A 75 -5.73 -2.66 -7.37
CA ASN A 75 -4.85 -1.65 -6.76
C ASN A 75 -5.59 -0.34 -6.42
N ILE A 76 -6.55 0.10 -7.23
CA ILE A 76 -7.34 1.30 -6.92
C ILE A 76 -8.20 1.05 -5.67
N VAL A 77 -8.87 -0.10 -5.58
CA VAL A 77 -9.66 -0.45 -4.38
C VAL A 77 -8.74 -0.54 -3.17
N ALA A 78 -7.60 -1.22 -3.29
CA ALA A 78 -6.61 -1.29 -2.24
C ALA A 78 -6.23 0.11 -1.76
N THR A 79 -5.77 0.98 -2.66
CA THR A 79 -5.27 2.31 -2.28
C THR A 79 -6.35 3.20 -1.65
N ALA A 80 -7.62 3.00 -1.99
CA ALA A 80 -8.74 3.61 -1.27
C ALA A 80 -8.91 3.02 0.15
N MET A 81 -8.81 1.70 0.30
CA MET A 81 -8.93 1.02 1.61
C MET A 81 -7.83 1.47 2.57
N VAL A 82 -6.56 1.56 2.14
CA VAL A 82 -5.48 2.01 3.03
C VAL A 82 -5.62 3.48 3.40
N THR A 83 -6.10 4.34 2.50
CA THR A 83 -6.43 5.72 2.87
C THR A 83 -7.50 5.75 3.94
N MET A 84 -8.58 4.99 3.76
CA MET A 84 -9.66 4.89 4.75
C MET A 84 -9.14 4.37 6.09
N MET A 85 -8.35 3.30 6.07
CA MET A 85 -7.73 2.72 7.26
C MET A 85 -6.88 3.75 8.00
N LEU A 86 -5.98 4.45 7.32
CA LEU A 86 -5.11 5.46 7.94
C LEU A 86 -5.92 6.61 8.54
N VAL A 87 -7.00 7.05 7.90
CA VAL A 87 -7.91 8.07 8.47
C VAL A 87 -8.58 7.56 9.74
N VAL A 88 -9.11 6.34 9.73
CA VAL A 88 -9.75 5.72 10.90
C VAL A 88 -8.73 5.54 12.03
N GLN A 89 -7.53 5.05 11.72
CA GLN A 89 -6.45 4.82 12.68
C GLN A 89 -6.03 6.12 13.38
N GLN A 90 -5.77 7.17 12.61
CA GLN A 90 -5.36 8.47 13.17
C GLN A 90 -6.47 9.08 14.03
N THR A 91 -7.72 8.98 13.57
CA THR A 91 -8.89 9.46 14.34
C THR A 91 -9.01 8.71 15.67
N LEU A 92 -8.90 7.38 15.64
CA LEU A 92 -8.99 6.53 16.82
C LEU A 92 -7.86 6.83 17.83
N GLN A 93 -6.63 6.98 17.35
CA GLN A 93 -5.49 7.31 18.20
C GLN A 93 -5.64 8.68 18.89
N GLU A 94 -6.09 9.70 18.15
CA GLU A 94 -6.34 11.03 18.70
C GLU A 94 -7.41 11.01 19.80
N PHE A 95 -8.55 10.34 19.56
CA PHE A 95 -9.58 10.20 20.59
C PHE A 95 -9.10 9.41 21.80
N HIS A 96 -8.35 8.33 21.60
CA HIS A 96 -7.80 7.55 22.70
C HIS A 96 -6.90 8.38 23.61
N GLN A 97 -6.02 9.21 23.03
CA GLN A 97 -5.15 10.10 23.82
C GLN A 97 -5.95 11.16 24.59
N ARG A 98 -6.97 11.76 23.95
CA ARG A 98 -7.85 12.74 24.62
C ARG A 98 -8.57 12.12 25.81
N PHE A 99 -9.14 10.93 25.64
CA PHE A 99 -9.85 10.27 26.74
C PHE A 99 -8.90 9.84 27.86
N LYS A 100 -7.71 9.35 27.53
CA LYS A 100 -6.70 8.98 28.52
C LYS A 100 -6.27 10.15 29.42
N ASN A 101 -6.23 11.36 28.85
CA ASN A 101 -5.84 12.59 29.56
C ASN A 101 -7.02 13.32 30.22
N SER A 102 -8.25 12.81 30.08
CA SER A 102 -9.44 13.44 30.67
C SER A 102 -9.63 12.94 32.10
N GLU A 103 -9.64 13.85 33.07
CA GLU A 103 -9.77 13.51 34.51
C GLU A 103 -11.20 13.10 34.93
N ASP A 104 -12.21 13.34 34.08
CA ASP A 104 -13.62 13.39 34.51
C ASP A 104 -14.57 12.44 33.74
N LEU A 105 -14.03 11.34 33.18
CA LEU A 105 -14.85 10.43 32.35
C LEU A 105 -15.73 9.47 33.16
N GLY A 106 -15.46 9.26 34.45
CA GLY A 106 -16.13 8.21 35.22
C GLY A 106 -15.88 6.79 34.69
N VAL A 107 -14.91 6.61 33.78
CA VAL A 107 -14.54 5.35 33.13
C VAL A 107 -13.14 4.94 33.61
N SER A 108 -12.97 3.68 34.00
CA SER A 108 -11.66 3.16 34.40
C SER A 108 -10.71 3.03 33.21
N GLN A 109 -9.39 3.06 33.48
CA GLN A 109 -8.37 2.84 32.43
C GLN A 109 -8.50 1.46 31.75
N GLU A 110 -8.97 0.45 32.49
CA GLU A 110 -9.23 -0.88 31.94
C GLU A 110 -10.41 -0.85 30.97
N GLN A 111 -11.51 -0.17 31.32
CA GLN A 111 -12.65 0.02 30.42
C GLN A 111 -12.25 0.78 29.16
N LEU A 112 -11.45 1.85 29.28
CA LEU A 112 -10.92 2.58 28.12
C LEU A 112 -10.07 1.69 27.19
N LYS A 113 -9.29 0.76 27.76
CA LYS A 113 -8.49 -0.19 26.97
C LYS A 113 -9.39 -1.16 26.17
N TRP A 114 -10.46 -1.67 26.78
CA TRP A 114 -11.40 -2.56 26.10
C TRP A 114 -12.17 -1.85 24.97
N ILE A 115 -12.67 -0.65 25.25
CA ILE A 115 -13.33 0.20 24.23
C ILE A 115 -12.36 0.47 23.08
N PHE A 116 -11.11 0.83 23.38
CA PHE A 116 -10.12 1.05 22.34
C PHE A 116 -9.88 -0.21 21.52
N LYS A 117 -9.70 -1.38 22.15
CA LYS A 117 -9.48 -2.66 21.43
C LYS A 117 -10.67 -3.00 20.52
N GLU A 118 -11.89 -2.81 21.01
CA GLU A 118 -13.11 -3.06 20.23
C GLU A 118 -13.20 -2.15 19.01
N VAL A 119 -13.03 -0.84 19.17
CA VAL A 119 -13.07 0.10 18.04
C VAL A 119 -11.88 -0.09 17.10
N ASN A 120 -10.71 -0.46 17.64
CA ASN A 120 -9.52 -0.78 16.85
C ASN A 120 -9.74 -2.01 15.95
N SER A 121 -10.61 -2.94 16.32
CA SER A 121 -10.93 -4.09 15.46
C SER A 121 -11.54 -3.68 14.11
N ILE A 122 -12.19 -2.50 14.03
CA ILE A 122 -12.74 -1.97 12.77
C ILE A 122 -11.60 -1.67 11.80
N GLN A 123 -10.52 -1.02 12.27
CA GLN A 123 -9.39 -0.73 11.39
C GLN A 123 -8.67 -2.01 10.94
N LEU A 124 -8.59 -3.03 11.81
CA LEU A 124 -8.00 -4.34 11.45
C LEU A 124 -8.82 -5.07 10.37
N GLY A 125 -10.15 -4.95 10.41
CA GLY A 125 -11.02 -5.45 9.35
C GLY A 125 -10.80 -4.74 8.01
N ILE A 126 -10.55 -3.42 8.04
CA ILE A 126 -10.20 -2.64 6.84
C ILE A 126 -8.79 -3.02 6.35
N ASP A 127 -7.84 -3.26 7.26
CA ASP A 127 -6.47 -3.67 6.95
C ASP A 127 -6.44 -5.03 6.22
N LEU A 128 -7.17 -6.03 6.71
CA LEU A 128 -7.31 -7.30 5.97
C LEU A 128 -7.92 -7.09 4.57
N CYS A 129 -8.91 -6.21 4.44
CA CYS A 129 -9.48 -5.88 3.13
C CYS A 129 -8.40 -5.27 2.22
N TRP A 130 -7.64 -4.30 2.73
CA TRP A 130 -6.48 -3.73 2.03
C TRP A 130 -5.51 -4.83 1.58
N ASP A 131 -5.14 -5.74 2.46
CA ASP A 131 -4.20 -6.83 2.19
C ASP A 131 -4.68 -7.78 1.10
N ILE A 132 -5.98 -8.11 1.08
CA ILE A 132 -6.59 -8.91 0.01
C ILE A 132 -6.43 -8.19 -1.33
N TYR A 133 -6.85 -6.93 -1.41
CA TYR A 133 -6.84 -6.19 -2.66
C TYR A 133 -5.42 -5.86 -3.14
N ILE A 134 -4.52 -5.44 -2.25
CA ILE A 134 -3.13 -5.11 -2.63
C ILE A 134 -2.36 -6.36 -3.01
N SER A 135 -2.58 -7.50 -2.33
CA SER A 135 -1.90 -8.76 -2.66
C SER A 135 -2.34 -9.27 -4.02
N MET A 136 -3.65 -9.34 -4.27
CA MET A 136 -4.17 -9.74 -5.58
C MET A 136 -3.70 -8.80 -6.70
N GLY A 137 -3.75 -7.48 -6.45
CA GLY A 137 -3.25 -6.48 -7.38
C GLY A 137 -1.75 -6.65 -7.68
N THR A 138 -0.93 -6.78 -6.66
CA THR A 138 0.53 -6.96 -6.80
C THR A 138 0.85 -8.25 -7.54
N PHE A 139 0.16 -9.35 -7.21
CA PHE A 139 0.33 -10.65 -7.85
C PHE A 139 0.04 -10.56 -9.35
N PHE A 140 -1.08 -9.94 -9.74
CA PHE A 140 -1.45 -9.82 -11.15
C PHE A 140 -0.61 -8.81 -11.93
N PHE A 141 -0.13 -7.73 -11.29
CA PHE A 141 0.87 -6.84 -11.91
C PHE A 141 2.12 -7.63 -12.25
N SER A 142 2.63 -8.37 -11.26
CA SER A 142 3.82 -9.19 -11.37
C SER A 142 3.68 -10.29 -12.43
N LEU A 143 2.51 -10.93 -12.50
CA LEU A 143 2.19 -11.91 -13.55
C LEU A 143 2.17 -11.27 -14.95
N SER A 144 1.62 -10.07 -15.08
CA SER A 144 1.61 -9.33 -16.35
C SER A 144 3.02 -8.93 -16.79
N MET A 145 3.86 -8.54 -15.82
CA MET A 145 5.27 -8.19 -16.02
C MET A 145 6.11 -9.36 -16.55
N LEU A 146 5.82 -10.60 -16.13
CA LEU A 146 6.48 -11.81 -16.66
C LEU A 146 6.32 -12.01 -18.16
N LYS A 147 5.29 -11.44 -18.79
CA LYS A 147 5.07 -11.57 -20.24
C LYS A 147 5.82 -10.52 -21.06
N ILE A 148 6.41 -9.51 -20.43
CA ILE A 148 7.11 -8.42 -21.12
C ILE A 148 8.60 -8.79 -21.30
N PRO A 149 9.15 -8.91 -22.52
CA PRO A 149 10.51 -9.41 -22.75
C PRO A 149 11.62 -8.61 -22.06
N ARG A 150 11.49 -7.27 -22.01
CA ARG A 150 12.49 -6.38 -21.41
C ARG A 150 12.32 -6.21 -19.89
N MET A 151 11.30 -6.81 -19.30
CA MET A 151 11.02 -6.74 -17.87
C MET A 151 11.87 -7.75 -17.09
N ASN A 152 12.40 -7.33 -15.95
CA ASN A 152 13.19 -8.20 -15.10
C ASN A 152 12.31 -9.31 -14.50
N LYS A 153 12.60 -10.57 -14.87
CA LYS A 153 11.85 -11.74 -14.42
C LYS A 153 11.99 -11.98 -12.93
N ILE A 154 13.16 -11.70 -12.34
CA ILE A 154 13.39 -11.85 -10.90
C ILE A 154 12.47 -10.90 -10.12
N ILE A 155 12.42 -9.62 -10.50
CA ILE A 155 11.52 -8.64 -9.87
C ILE A 155 10.07 -9.13 -10.01
N SER A 156 9.67 -9.57 -11.20
CA SER A 156 8.30 -10.06 -11.43
C SER A 156 7.98 -11.28 -10.55
N THR A 157 8.85 -12.28 -10.47
CA THR A 157 8.62 -13.47 -9.64
C THR A 157 8.58 -13.14 -8.14
N LEU A 158 9.46 -12.25 -7.66
CA LEU A 158 9.45 -11.83 -6.25
C LEU A 158 8.16 -11.12 -5.86
N GLY A 159 7.60 -10.31 -6.76
CA GLY A 159 6.33 -9.63 -6.51
C GLY A 159 5.17 -10.61 -6.35
N MET A 160 5.14 -11.67 -7.17
CA MET A 160 4.17 -12.76 -7.01
C MET A 160 4.37 -13.49 -5.68
N LEU A 161 5.62 -13.82 -5.33
CA LEU A 161 5.92 -14.55 -4.10
C LEU A 161 5.52 -13.76 -2.85
N PHE A 162 5.96 -12.51 -2.73
CA PHE A 162 5.68 -11.71 -1.53
C PHE A 162 4.21 -11.36 -1.37
N SER A 163 3.50 -11.07 -2.47
CA SER A 163 2.05 -10.84 -2.40
C SER A 163 1.26 -12.09 -2.04
N PHE A 164 1.67 -13.26 -2.54
CA PHE A 164 1.05 -14.52 -2.15
C PHE A 164 1.28 -14.84 -0.66
N LEU A 165 2.50 -14.64 -0.16
CA LEU A 165 2.83 -14.85 1.25
C LEU A 165 2.10 -13.85 2.16
N LEU A 166 2.05 -12.56 1.79
CA LEU A 166 1.28 -11.53 2.49
C LEU A 166 -0.18 -11.94 2.67
N LEU A 167 -0.85 -12.30 1.57
CA LEU A 167 -2.25 -12.71 1.62
C LEU A 167 -2.46 -13.95 2.49
N THR A 168 -1.60 -14.95 2.31
CA THR A 168 -1.73 -16.22 3.02
C THR A 168 -1.57 -16.03 4.52
N TYR A 169 -0.56 -15.27 4.95
CA TYR A 169 -0.30 -15.04 6.37
C TYR A 169 -1.43 -14.20 6.99
N ASN A 170 -1.85 -13.10 6.37
CA ASN A 170 -2.93 -12.28 6.92
C ASN A 170 -4.27 -13.02 7.04
N ILE A 171 -4.58 -13.93 6.11
CA ILE A 171 -5.79 -14.77 6.23
C ILE A 171 -5.66 -15.80 7.37
N ILE A 172 -4.48 -16.42 7.52
CA ILE A 172 -4.25 -17.45 8.56
C ILE A 172 -4.34 -16.85 9.96
N PHE A 173 -3.78 -15.66 10.16
CA PHE A 173 -3.67 -15.05 11.49
C PHE A 173 -4.85 -14.12 11.85
N PHE A 174 -5.75 -13.82 10.90
CA PHE A 174 -6.96 -13.05 11.16
C PHE A 174 -7.75 -13.60 12.37
N PRO A 175 -8.17 -12.76 13.33
CA PRO A 175 -8.27 -11.29 13.25
C PRO A 175 -7.04 -10.49 13.69
N GLU A 176 -5.97 -11.15 14.13
CA GLU A 176 -4.76 -10.47 14.64
C GLU A 176 -3.68 -10.40 13.55
N PRO A 177 -2.99 -9.26 13.36
CA PRO A 177 -1.89 -9.17 12.40
C PRO A 177 -0.79 -10.19 12.72
N PRO A 178 -0.11 -10.77 11.71
CA PRO A 178 0.96 -11.76 11.92
C PRO A 178 2.05 -11.28 12.88
N SER A 179 2.42 -9.99 12.83
CA SER A 179 3.43 -9.39 13.70
C SER A 179 3.01 -9.35 15.18
N GLU A 180 1.72 -9.17 15.47
CA GLU A 180 1.20 -9.12 16.85
C GLU A 180 1.21 -10.50 17.53
N VAL A 181 1.09 -11.57 16.74
CA VAL A 181 1.15 -12.96 17.21
C VAL A 181 2.57 -13.57 17.12
N GLY A 182 3.59 -12.77 16.84
CA GLY A 182 4.98 -13.21 16.76
C GLY A 182 5.36 -13.97 15.48
N SER A 183 4.52 -13.90 14.45
CA SER A 183 4.77 -14.45 13.11
C SER A 183 5.46 -13.42 12.20
N ILE A 184 5.80 -13.83 10.98
CA ILE A 184 6.45 -12.98 9.98
C ILE A 184 5.41 -12.12 9.28
N ASP A 185 5.63 -10.81 9.27
CA ASP A 185 4.88 -9.86 8.47
C ASP A 185 5.54 -9.67 7.08
N PHE A 186 4.78 -9.96 6.03
CA PHE A 186 5.23 -9.83 4.65
C PHE A 186 4.96 -8.45 4.03
N GLY A 187 4.24 -7.56 4.72
CA GLY A 187 3.92 -6.21 4.27
C GLY A 187 5.18 -5.40 3.94
N PRO A 188 6.19 -5.35 4.82
CA PRO A 188 7.47 -4.71 4.54
C PRO A 188 8.18 -5.25 3.30
N PHE A 189 8.07 -6.56 3.01
CA PHE A 189 8.70 -7.16 1.84
C PHE A 189 8.02 -6.73 0.53
N VAL A 190 6.68 -6.60 0.53
CA VAL A 190 5.92 -6.03 -0.59
C VAL A 190 6.28 -4.55 -0.79
N ALA A 191 6.41 -3.77 0.28
CA ALA A 191 6.84 -2.37 0.22
C ALA A 191 8.24 -2.23 -0.41
N ILE A 192 9.20 -3.03 0.08
CA ILE A 192 10.56 -3.08 -0.46
C ILE A 192 10.54 -3.47 -1.94
N TRP A 193 9.71 -4.44 -2.33
CA TRP A 193 9.57 -4.85 -3.71
C TRP A 193 9.12 -3.71 -4.63
N TYR A 194 8.11 -2.92 -4.22
CA TYR A 194 7.68 -1.75 -5.00
C TYR A 194 8.79 -0.70 -5.13
N ILE A 195 9.52 -0.42 -4.04
CA ILE A 195 10.68 0.49 -4.08
C ILE A 195 11.73 0.01 -5.09
N PHE A 196 12.06 -1.29 -5.07
CA PHE A 196 12.97 -1.89 -6.05
C PHE A 196 12.42 -1.81 -7.48
N LEU A 197 11.13 -2.05 -7.69
CA LEU A 197 10.50 -1.91 -9.00
C LEU A 197 10.63 -0.47 -9.51
N PHE A 198 10.37 0.53 -8.68
CA PHE A 198 10.48 1.95 -9.06
C PHE A 198 11.94 2.34 -9.35
N GLY A 199 12.89 1.89 -8.52
CA GLY A 199 14.32 2.10 -8.75
C GLY A 199 14.79 1.46 -10.06
N TRP A 200 14.36 0.22 -10.33
CA TRP A 200 14.68 -0.47 -11.58
C TRP A 200 14.08 0.25 -12.79
N LEU A 201 12.82 0.71 -12.71
CA LEU A 201 12.20 1.50 -13.76
C LEU A 201 12.98 2.79 -13.99
N LEU A 202 13.36 3.51 -12.94
CA LEU A 202 14.17 4.74 -13.05
C LEU A 202 15.48 4.51 -13.80
N MET A 203 16.21 3.44 -13.45
CA MET A 203 17.49 3.11 -14.08
C MET A 203 17.33 2.60 -15.53
N ASN A 204 16.25 1.89 -15.84
CA ASN A 204 16.08 1.26 -17.14
C ASN A 204 15.44 2.17 -18.19
N LYS A 205 16.26 3.03 -18.82
CA LYS A 205 15.83 3.96 -19.88
C LYS A 205 15.36 3.26 -21.17
N LYS A 206 15.80 2.02 -21.43
CA LYS A 206 15.46 1.23 -22.65
C LYS A 206 14.00 0.74 -22.67
N MET A 207 13.29 0.91 -21.56
CA MET A 207 11.88 0.56 -21.39
C MET A 207 10.92 1.68 -21.83
N VAL A 208 11.39 2.72 -22.52
CA VAL A 208 10.52 3.72 -23.14
C VAL A 208 10.36 3.36 -24.62
N VAL A 209 9.15 2.97 -25.01
CA VAL A 209 8.78 2.84 -26.43
C VAL A 209 8.50 4.24 -26.96
N SER A 210 9.18 4.63 -28.03
CA SER A 210 8.96 5.87 -28.78
C SER A 210 7.57 5.89 -29.40
#